data_AF-A0A1V5PXT1-F1
#
_entry.id   AF-A0A1V5PXT1-F1
#
_cell.length_a   1.000
_cell.length_b   1.000
_cell.length_c   1.000
_cell.angle_alpha   90.00
_cell.angle_beta   90.00
_cell.angle_gamma   90.00
#
_symmetry.space_group_name_H-M   'P 1'
#
loop_
_entity.id
_entity.type
_entity.pdbx_description
1 polymer ?
#
loop_
_entity_poly.entity_id
_entity_poly.type
_entity_poly.pdbx_seq_one_letter_code
_entity_poly.pdbx_strand_id
1 'polypeptide(L)'
;MKRFDMRVVFGLLLVCLGGLFLLQNFDIIPADMPLLWVAVFALSGVVFLYAFITDTQQWWFLIPAFALLGLAALIGLPSLLPEFPDAAGAAIFMGMIGLSFVAIFLITAAREWWALIPGFSLLGLAALIGLPSLFPALPDELGVGIFMGMIGLSFVAIFLVTRGREWWALIPGGALASVAALISLTPILRGEAAVGVMMLVLAVTFALVALLAPREEPRRWAFIPAAILAVMGVLFVAAATRIAAYLLPAALILGGGYFIYRSLRARA
;
A
#
# COMPACT_ATOMS: atom_id res chain seq x y z
N MET A 1 17.67 -7.13 40.96
CA MET A 1 18.54 -6.97 39.76
C MET A 1 18.83 -5.49 39.61
N LYS A 2 20.10 -5.06 39.64
CA LYS A 2 20.47 -3.64 39.48
C LYS A 2 20.06 -3.19 38.07
N ARG A 3 19.22 -2.16 37.98
CA ARG A 3 18.91 -1.50 36.69
C ARG A 3 20.21 -0.88 36.18
N PHE A 4 20.71 -1.36 35.05
CA PHE A 4 21.83 -0.70 34.36
C PHE A 4 21.41 0.74 34.01
N ASP A 5 22.29 1.70 34.26
CA ASP A 5 22.03 3.09 33.87
C ASP A 5 22.12 3.18 32.33
N MET A 6 20.97 3.32 31.69
CA MET A 6 20.85 3.39 30.24
C MET A 6 21.73 4.51 29.64
N ARG A 7 21.99 5.57 30.41
CA ARG A 7 22.87 6.67 30.00
C ARG A 7 24.30 6.21 29.81
N VAL A 8 24.79 5.32 30.69
CA VAL A 8 26.15 4.77 30.60
C VAL A 8 26.26 3.84 29.41
N VAL A 9 25.25 3.02 29.15
CA VAL A 9 25.22 2.12 27.98
C VAL A 9 25.24 2.91 26.68
N PHE A 10 24.37 3.92 26.53
CA PHE A 10 24.37 4.77 25.35
C PHE A 10 25.65 5.61 25.22
N GLY A 11 26.18 6.12 26.33
CA GLY A 11 27.45 6.86 26.33
C GLY A 11 28.61 6.01 25.83
N LEU A 12 28.73 4.78 26.33
CA LEU A 12 29.78 3.86 25.91
C LEU A 12 29.61 3.45 24.44
N LEU A 13 28.38 3.17 24.01
CA LEU A 13 28.06 2.86 22.62
C LEU A 13 28.44 4.01 21.67
N LEU A 14 28.11 5.26 22.03
CA LEU A 14 28.48 6.46 21.25
C LEU A 14 30.00 6.65 21.18
N VAL A 15 30.72 6.43 22.28
CA VAL A 15 32.19 6.51 22.29
C VAL A 15 32.80 5.45 21.38
N CYS A 16 32.32 4.20 21.45
CA CYS A 16 32.80 3.12 20.59
C CYS A 16 32.50 3.38 19.10
N LEU A 17 31.28 3.79 18.76
CA LEU A 17 30.89 4.14 17.39
C LEU A 17 31.69 5.34 16.87
N GLY A 18 31.82 6.40 17.65
CA GLY A 18 32.61 7.58 17.27
C GLY A 18 34.09 7.23 17.05
N GLY A 19 34.66 6.39 17.93
CA GLY A 19 36.01 5.87 17.76
C GLY A 19 36.17 5.05 16.47
N LEU A 20 35.23 4.16 16.18
CA LEU A 20 35.21 3.37 14.94
C LEU A 20 35.16 4.28 13.69
N PHE A 21 34.28 5.27 13.66
CA PHE A 21 34.19 6.22 12.55
C PHE A 21 35.46 7.07 12.39
N LEU A 22 36.10 7.48 13.49
CA LEU A 22 37.38 8.18 13.41
C LEU A 22 38.48 7.29 12.80
N LEU A 23 38.58 6.04 13.25
CA LEU A 23 39.56 5.09 12.69
C LEU A 23 39.33 4.84 11.19
N GLN A 24 38.06 4.77 10.75
CA GLN A 24 37.71 4.68 9.33
C GLN A 24 38.12 5.93 8.55
N ASN A 25 37.87 7.13 9.10
CA ASN A 25 38.23 8.39 8.44
C ASN A 25 39.75 8.61 8.32
N PHE A 26 40.54 8.02 9.22
CA PHE A 26 42.01 8.05 9.15
C PHE A 26 42.60 6.93 8.28
N ASP A 27 41.77 6.16 7.56
CA ASP A 27 42.19 4.99 6.77
C ASP A 27 42.99 3.94 7.59
N ILE A 28 42.79 3.91 8.92
CA ILE A 28 43.44 2.93 9.80
C ILE A 28 42.76 1.57 9.68
N ILE A 29 41.43 1.57 9.49
CA ILE A 29 40.63 0.39 9.22
C ILE A 29 39.79 0.59 7.96
N PRO A 30 39.45 -0.48 7.21
CA PRO A 30 38.60 -0.38 6.03
C PRO A 30 37.26 0.31 6.35
N ALA A 31 36.87 1.24 5.49
CA ALA A 31 35.56 1.88 5.59
C ALA A 31 34.42 0.90 5.27
N ASP A 32 34.65 -0.10 4.41
CA ASP A 32 33.67 -1.10 4.02
C ASP A 32 33.69 -2.33 4.95
N MET A 33 32.92 -2.26 6.04
CA MET A 33 32.73 -3.42 6.92
C MET A 33 31.30 -3.97 6.87
N PRO A 34 30.81 -4.45 5.71
CA PRO A 34 29.41 -4.89 5.59
C PRO A 34 29.08 -6.02 6.56
N LEU A 35 30.00 -6.98 6.77
CA LEU A 35 29.79 -8.09 7.70
C LEU A 35 29.67 -7.64 9.17
N LEU A 36 30.41 -6.59 9.58
CA LEU A 36 30.28 -6.01 10.91
C LEU A 36 28.87 -5.44 11.10
N TRP A 37 28.41 -4.64 10.13
CA TRP A 37 27.08 -4.03 10.19
C TRP A 37 25.96 -5.07 10.14
N VAL A 38 26.10 -6.09 9.28
CA VAL A 38 25.18 -7.24 9.24
C VAL A 38 25.09 -7.91 10.60
N ALA A 39 26.22 -8.20 11.26
CA ALA A 39 26.23 -8.81 12.58
C ALA A 39 25.56 -7.91 13.63
N VAL A 40 25.88 -6.61 13.66
CA VAL A 40 25.29 -5.64 14.58
C VAL A 40 23.77 -5.57 14.40
N PHE A 41 23.29 -5.42 13.17
CA PHE A 41 21.86 -5.33 12.89
C PHE A 41 21.14 -6.66 13.15
N ALA A 42 21.72 -7.80 12.77
CA ALA A 42 21.13 -9.10 13.02
C ALA A 42 21.00 -9.39 14.52
N LEU A 43 22.07 -9.19 15.30
CA LEU A 43 22.06 -9.37 16.75
C LEU A 43 21.06 -8.43 17.42
N SER A 44 21.03 -7.16 17.00
CA SER A 44 20.08 -6.19 17.55
C SER A 44 18.63 -6.59 17.24
N GLY A 45 18.35 -7.05 16.03
CA GLY A 45 17.04 -7.58 15.65
C GLY A 45 16.62 -8.80 16.50
N VAL A 46 17.54 -9.73 16.75
CA VAL A 46 17.33 -10.89 17.63
C VAL A 46 17.06 -10.44 19.07
N VAL A 47 17.76 -9.42 19.59
CA VAL A 47 17.49 -8.87 20.93
C VAL A 47 16.07 -8.32 21.03
N PHE A 48 15.58 -7.62 20.01
CA PHE A 48 14.19 -7.15 19.99
C PHE A 48 13.17 -8.29 19.88
N LEU A 49 13.46 -9.34 19.09
CA LEU A 49 12.61 -10.54 19.07
C LEU A 49 12.57 -11.24 20.43
N TYR A 50 13.71 -11.34 21.11
CA TYR A 50 13.79 -11.91 22.45
C TYR A 50 12.98 -11.07 23.46
N ALA A 51 13.09 -9.74 23.39
CA ALA A 51 12.29 -8.83 24.21
C ALA A 51 10.79 -9.02 23.97
N PHE A 52 10.37 -9.18 22.71
CA PHE A 52 8.98 -9.47 22.35
C PHE A 52 8.49 -10.82 22.91
N ILE A 53 9.27 -11.89 22.77
CA ILE A 53 8.88 -13.23 23.29
C ILE A 53 8.82 -13.24 24.82
N THR A 54 9.63 -12.40 25.48
CA THR A 54 9.62 -12.23 26.94
C THR A 54 8.35 -11.52 27.42
N ASP A 55 7.88 -10.52 26.70
CA ASP A 55 6.64 -9.79 27.00
C ASP A 55 5.87 -9.48 25.71
N THR A 56 4.97 -10.40 25.34
CA THR A 56 4.18 -10.30 24.10
C THR A 56 3.16 -9.17 24.13
N GLN A 57 2.93 -8.53 25.29
CA GLN A 57 2.10 -7.31 25.35
C GLN A 57 2.80 -6.13 24.69
N GLN A 58 4.14 -6.15 24.65
CA GLN A 58 4.96 -5.12 23.99
C GLN A 58 5.15 -5.46 22.50
N TRP A 59 4.03 -5.59 21.79
CA TRP A 59 3.99 -5.94 20.36
C TRP A 59 4.85 -5.03 19.47
N TRP A 60 5.06 -3.78 19.88
CA TRP A 60 5.81 -2.79 19.10
C TRP A 60 7.26 -3.20 18.85
N PHE A 61 7.84 -4.09 19.67
CA PHE A 61 9.17 -4.66 19.47
C PHE A 61 9.33 -5.43 18.16
N LEU A 62 8.24 -5.93 17.57
CA LEU A 62 8.29 -6.60 16.27
C LEU A 62 8.76 -5.66 15.15
N ILE A 63 8.43 -4.38 15.21
CA ILE A 63 8.81 -3.39 14.19
C ILE A 63 10.34 -3.23 14.12
N PRO A 64 11.04 -2.83 15.20
CA PRO A 64 12.50 -2.73 15.16
C PRO A 64 13.16 -4.10 14.95
N ALA A 65 12.61 -5.19 15.50
CA ALA A 65 13.14 -6.53 15.26
C ALA A 65 13.23 -6.87 13.76
N PHE A 66 12.11 -6.80 13.05
CA PHE A 66 12.05 -7.15 11.63
C PHE A 66 12.74 -6.11 10.75
N ALA A 67 12.70 -4.82 11.12
CA ALA A 67 13.45 -3.79 10.41
C ALA A 67 14.96 -4.03 10.48
N LEU A 68 15.49 -4.36 11.67
CA LEU A 68 16.93 -4.62 11.84
C LEU A 68 17.35 -5.93 11.17
N LEU A 69 16.54 -6.99 11.25
CA LEU A 69 16.79 -8.23 10.51
C LEU A 69 16.71 -8.01 8.99
N GLY A 70 15.76 -7.20 8.52
CA GLY A 70 15.65 -6.81 7.13
C GLY A 70 16.84 -5.96 6.67
N LEU A 71 17.36 -5.05 7.51
CA LEU A 71 18.59 -4.29 7.22
C LEU A 71 19.81 -5.21 7.14
N ALA A 72 19.92 -6.17 8.05
CA ALA A 72 20.97 -7.18 7.99
C ALA A 72 20.91 -7.98 6.68
N ALA A 73 19.70 -8.33 6.21
CA ALA A 73 19.52 -8.96 4.91
C ALA A 73 19.89 -8.01 3.75
N LEU A 74 19.40 -6.76 3.77
CA LEU A 74 19.69 -5.75 2.73
C LEU A 74 21.18 -5.54 2.51
N ILE A 75 21.95 -5.44 3.60
CA ILE A 75 23.40 -5.21 3.57
C ILE A 75 24.15 -6.51 3.28
N GLY A 76 23.69 -7.63 3.86
CA GLY A 76 24.42 -8.89 3.83
C GLY A 76 24.24 -9.69 2.54
N LEU A 77 23.07 -9.63 1.91
CA LEU A 77 22.76 -10.45 0.74
C LEU A 77 23.72 -10.18 -0.44
N PRO A 78 24.02 -8.92 -0.82
CA PRO A 78 24.98 -8.65 -1.89
C PRO A 78 26.40 -9.16 -1.58
N SER A 79 26.81 -9.14 -0.30
CA SER A 79 28.12 -9.61 0.12
C SER A 79 28.23 -11.14 0.23
N LEU A 80 27.15 -11.80 0.66
CA LEU A 80 27.13 -13.24 0.92
C LEU A 80 26.69 -14.06 -0.29
N LEU A 81 25.82 -13.49 -1.12
CA LEU A 81 25.26 -14.11 -2.33
C LEU A 81 25.33 -13.11 -3.50
N PRO A 82 26.50 -12.89 -4.11
CA PRO A 82 26.66 -11.91 -5.18
C PRO A 82 25.83 -12.19 -6.45
N GLU A 83 25.38 -13.44 -6.61
CA GLU A 83 24.49 -13.85 -7.72
C GLU A 83 23.02 -13.50 -7.48
N PHE A 84 22.66 -13.05 -6.27
CA PHE A 84 21.29 -12.68 -5.94
C PHE A 84 20.92 -11.34 -6.60
N PRO A 85 19.67 -11.15 -7.07
CA PRO A 85 19.30 -9.91 -7.75
C PRO A 85 19.51 -8.67 -6.89
N ASP A 86 20.06 -7.59 -7.45
CA ASP A 86 20.37 -6.34 -6.72
C ASP A 86 19.15 -5.78 -5.95
N ALA A 87 17.96 -5.87 -6.55
CA ALA A 87 16.72 -5.38 -5.94
C ALA A 87 16.18 -6.29 -4.82
N ALA A 88 16.65 -7.53 -4.71
CA ALA A 88 16.12 -8.51 -3.76
C ALA A 88 16.36 -8.11 -2.30
N GLY A 89 17.51 -7.52 -1.99
CA GLY A 89 17.79 -7.02 -0.64
C GLY A 89 16.78 -5.96 -0.20
N ALA A 90 16.45 -5.03 -1.09
CA ALA A 90 15.45 -3.98 -0.83
C ALA A 90 14.03 -4.56 -0.73
N ALA A 91 13.66 -5.50 -1.59
CA ALA A 91 12.39 -6.20 -1.52
C ALA A 91 12.22 -6.97 -0.21
N ILE A 92 13.25 -7.72 0.22
CA ILE A 92 13.25 -8.46 1.49
C ILE A 92 13.14 -7.50 2.67
N PHE A 93 13.88 -6.38 2.66
CA PHE A 93 13.80 -5.39 3.72
C PHE A 93 12.39 -4.82 3.87
N MET A 94 11.78 -4.35 2.78
CA MET A 94 10.40 -3.84 2.81
C MET A 94 9.42 -4.94 3.24
N GLY A 95 9.62 -6.16 2.75
CA GLY A 95 8.80 -7.32 3.07
C GLY A 95 8.86 -7.68 4.56
N MET A 96 10.04 -7.65 5.17
CA MET A 96 10.23 -7.90 6.61
C MET A 96 9.49 -6.87 7.46
N ILE A 97 9.61 -5.57 7.15
CA ILE A 97 8.87 -4.54 7.89
C ILE A 97 7.36 -4.74 7.70
N GLY A 98 6.90 -5.01 6.47
CA GLY A 98 5.50 -5.32 6.18
C GLY A 98 4.98 -6.52 6.99
N LEU A 99 5.76 -7.60 7.04
CA LEU A 99 5.46 -8.79 7.85
C LEU A 99 5.39 -8.48 9.34
N SER A 100 6.17 -7.54 9.85
CA SER A 100 6.09 -7.12 11.26
C SER A 100 4.73 -6.56 11.63
N PHE A 101 4.11 -5.78 10.73
CA PHE A 101 2.80 -5.20 10.95
C PHE A 101 1.68 -6.25 10.78
N VAL A 102 1.83 -7.17 9.84
CA VAL A 102 0.94 -8.34 9.74
C VAL A 102 1.03 -9.19 11.00
N ALA A 103 2.25 -9.41 11.53
CA ALA A 103 2.44 -10.12 12.78
C ALA A 103 1.75 -9.40 13.95
N ILE A 104 1.91 -8.08 14.08
CA ILE A 104 1.20 -7.25 15.08
C ILE A 104 -0.31 -7.45 14.98
N PHE A 105 -0.87 -7.37 13.77
CA PHE A 105 -2.30 -7.58 13.54
C PHE A 105 -2.77 -8.97 14.04
N LEU A 106 -2.01 -10.02 13.72
CA LEU A 106 -2.34 -11.39 14.09
C LEU A 106 -2.24 -11.64 15.60
N ILE A 107 -1.14 -11.22 16.24
CA ILE A 107 -0.92 -11.47 17.68
C ILE A 107 -1.84 -10.66 18.57
N THR A 108 -2.27 -9.48 18.13
CA THR A 108 -3.20 -8.63 18.88
C THR A 108 -4.66 -9.03 18.66
N ALA A 109 -4.90 -10.15 17.98
CA ALA A 109 -6.22 -10.68 17.67
C ALA A 109 -7.12 -9.62 17.02
N ALA A 110 -6.58 -8.92 16.01
CA ALA A 110 -7.25 -7.85 15.28
C ALA A 110 -7.63 -6.60 16.09
N ARG A 111 -7.17 -6.45 17.34
CA ARG A 111 -7.34 -5.20 18.09
C ARG A 111 -6.62 -4.04 17.41
N GLU A 112 -5.39 -4.29 16.96
CA GLU A 112 -4.59 -3.31 16.21
C GLU A 112 -4.83 -3.44 14.70
N TRP A 113 -6.09 -3.32 14.27
CA TRP A 113 -6.49 -3.42 12.85
C TRP A 113 -5.78 -2.42 11.94
N TRP A 114 -5.35 -1.27 12.48
CA TRP A 114 -4.65 -0.23 11.73
C TRP A 114 -3.33 -0.74 11.15
N ALA A 115 -2.71 -1.77 11.75
CA ALA A 115 -1.45 -2.34 11.29
C ALA A 115 -1.56 -2.97 9.89
N LEU A 116 -2.77 -3.32 9.44
CA LEU A 116 -2.98 -3.81 8.07
C LEU A 116 -2.55 -2.80 7.01
N ILE A 117 -2.74 -1.49 7.24
CA ILE A 117 -2.40 -0.44 6.28
C ILE A 117 -0.89 -0.42 5.98
N PRO A 118 0.02 -0.16 6.96
CA PRO A 118 1.44 -0.19 6.70
C PRO A 118 1.93 -1.58 6.30
N GLY A 119 1.35 -2.66 6.87
CA GLY A 119 1.74 -4.03 6.55
C GLY A 119 1.56 -4.36 5.07
N PHE A 120 0.35 -4.20 4.54
CA PHE A 120 0.06 -4.48 3.13
C PHE A 120 0.71 -3.46 2.20
N SER A 121 0.87 -2.20 2.62
CA SER A 121 1.57 -1.20 1.81
C SER A 121 3.04 -1.60 1.60
N LEU A 122 3.73 -2.00 2.66
CA LEU A 122 5.14 -2.42 2.60
C LEU A 122 5.31 -3.77 1.90
N LEU A 123 4.36 -4.69 2.07
CA LEU A 123 4.34 -5.95 1.29
C LEU A 123 4.09 -5.69 -0.20
N GLY A 124 3.20 -4.75 -0.53
CA GLY A 124 2.98 -4.31 -1.91
C GLY A 124 4.22 -3.63 -2.49
N LEU A 125 4.94 -2.84 -1.68
CA LEU A 125 6.20 -2.22 -2.10
C LEU A 125 7.31 -3.27 -2.29
N ALA A 126 7.39 -4.27 -1.41
CA ALA A 126 8.29 -5.41 -1.58
C ALA A 126 7.99 -6.17 -2.87
N ALA A 127 6.71 -6.37 -3.19
CA ALA A 127 6.27 -6.95 -4.45
C ALA A 127 6.66 -6.07 -5.64
N LEU A 128 6.42 -4.76 -5.59
CA LEU A 128 6.81 -3.82 -6.65
C LEU A 128 8.31 -3.86 -6.97
N ILE A 129 9.15 -3.94 -5.94
CA ILE A 129 10.61 -3.98 -6.08
C ILE A 129 11.09 -5.38 -6.52
N GLY A 130 10.50 -6.44 -5.99
CA GLY A 130 10.98 -7.81 -6.15
C GLY A 130 10.39 -8.59 -7.33
N LEU A 131 9.17 -8.27 -7.79
CA LEU A 131 8.56 -9.02 -8.91
C LEU A 131 9.37 -8.92 -10.20
N PRO A 132 9.92 -7.77 -10.62
CA PRO A 132 10.67 -7.68 -11.88
C PRO A 132 11.88 -8.61 -11.93
N SER A 133 12.54 -8.86 -10.79
CA SER A 133 13.67 -9.79 -10.73
C SER A 133 13.25 -11.26 -10.72
N LEU A 134 12.09 -11.59 -10.16
CA LEU A 134 11.55 -12.95 -10.13
C LEU A 134 10.82 -13.33 -11.43
N PHE A 135 10.17 -12.36 -12.07
CA PHE A 135 9.34 -12.55 -13.26
C PHE A 135 9.60 -11.43 -14.29
N PRO A 136 10.75 -11.47 -15.00
CA PRO A 136 11.12 -10.41 -15.94
C PRO A 136 10.16 -10.23 -17.14
N ALA A 137 9.30 -11.23 -17.37
CA ALA A 137 8.29 -11.18 -18.42
C ALA A 137 7.02 -10.40 -18.02
N LEU A 138 6.86 -10.03 -16.75
CA LEU A 138 5.74 -9.22 -16.29
C LEU A 138 5.95 -7.75 -16.68
N PRO A 139 4.94 -7.07 -17.23
CA PRO A 139 4.98 -5.62 -17.43
C PRO A 139 5.17 -4.87 -16.12
N ASP A 140 5.97 -3.80 -16.13
CA ASP A 140 6.26 -2.96 -14.96
C ASP A 140 4.98 -2.32 -14.39
N GLU A 141 4.01 -1.99 -15.25
CA GLU A 141 2.73 -1.43 -14.85
C GLU A 141 1.92 -2.40 -13.97
N LEU A 142 2.05 -3.71 -14.19
CA LEU A 142 1.39 -4.70 -13.33
C LEU A 142 1.99 -4.67 -11.91
N GLY A 143 3.29 -4.42 -11.76
CA GLY A 143 3.91 -4.24 -10.45
C GLY A 143 3.28 -3.07 -9.69
N VAL A 144 3.09 -1.93 -10.36
CA VAL A 144 2.45 -0.74 -9.76
C VAL A 144 0.97 -1.02 -9.43
N GLY A 145 0.27 -1.73 -10.32
CA GLY A 145 -1.11 -2.16 -10.09
C GLY A 145 -1.24 -3.09 -8.87
N ILE A 146 -0.33 -4.06 -8.72
CA ILE A 146 -0.26 -4.95 -7.55
C ILE A 146 0.00 -4.14 -6.28
N PHE A 147 0.92 -3.19 -6.30
CA PHE A 147 1.20 -2.32 -5.15
C PHE A 147 -0.05 -1.54 -4.72
N MET A 148 -0.71 -0.84 -5.64
CA MET A 148 -1.94 -0.10 -5.35
C MET A 148 -3.06 -1.03 -4.87
N GLY A 149 -3.17 -2.22 -5.47
CA GLY A 149 -4.14 -3.25 -5.09
C GLY A 149 -3.90 -3.79 -3.68
N MET A 150 -2.65 -3.97 -3.27
CA MET A 150 -2.29 -4.38 -1.90
C MET A 150 -2.67 -3.33 -0.87
N ILE A 151 -2.42 -2.04 -1.14
CA ILE A 151 -2.88 -0.95 -0.26
C ILE A 151 -4.41 -0.95 -0.19
N GLY A 152 -5.11 -1.09 -1.33
CA GLY A 152 -6.57 -1.18 -1.38
C GLY A 152 -7.12 -2.36 -0.58
N LEU A 153 -6.47 -3.53 -0.69
CA LEU A 153 -6.80 -4.75 0.03
C LEU A 153 -6.67 -4.58 1.55
N SER A 154 -5.73 -3.77 2.02
CA SER A 154 -5.58 -3.46 3.45
C SER A 154 -6.86 -2.86 4.05
N PHE A 155 -7.52 -1.95 3.32
CA PHE A 155 -8.74 -1.32 3.77
C PHE A 155 -9.96 -2.25 3.66
N VAL A 156 -10.01 -3.10 2.64
CA VAL A 156 -11.02 -4.16 2.55
C VAL A 156 -10.88 -5.12 3.74
N ALA A 157 -9.65 -5.51 4.09
CA ALA A 157 -9.38 -6.34 5.25
C ALA A 157 -9.81 -5.66 6.56
N ILE A 158 -9.54 -4.36 6.73
CA ILE A 158 -10.03 -3.58 7.88
C ILE A 158 -11.57 -3.63 7.96
N PHE A 159 -12.26 -3.38 6.85
CA PHE A 159 -13.73 -3.43 6.80
C PHE A 159 -14.26 -4.80 7.24
N LEU A 160 -13.70 -5.90 6.71
CA LEU A 160 -14.13 -7.26 7.02
C LEU A 160 -13.87 -7.63 8.48
N VAL A 161 -12.67 -7.34 8.99
CA VAL A 161 -12.24 -7.71 10.34
C VAL A 161 -12.99 -6.91 11.40
N THR A 162 -13.28 -5.64 11.13
CA THR A 162 -14.08 -4.78 12.02
C THR A 162 -15.59 -5.00 11.84
N ARG A 163 -15.99 -5.99 11.05
CA ARG A 163 -17.39 -6.38 10.76
C ARG A 163 -18.24 -5.20 10.29
N GLY A 164 -17.65 -4.34 9.46
CA GLY A 164 -18.31 -3.17 8.89
C GLY A 164 -18.45 -1.97 9.82
N ARG A 165 -17.92 -2.03 11.05
CA ARG A 165 -17.87 -0.86 11.94
C ARG A 165 -17.06 0.27 11.30
N GLU A 166 -15.91 -0.05 10.72
CA GLU A 166 -15.06 0.90 10.00
C GLU A 166 -15.48 0.98 8.51
N TRP A 167 -16.75 1.29 8.25
CA TRP A 167 -17.32 1.41 6.89
C TRP A 167 -16.55 2.39 5.99
N TRP A 168 -15.94 3.42 6.59
CA TRP A 168 -15.17 4.43 5.87
C TRP A 168 -14.02 3.82 5.08
N ALA A 169 -13.50 2.66 5.49
CA ALA A 169 -12.39 1.96 4.83
C ALA A 169 -12.74 1.53 3.40
N LEU A 170 -14.02 1.31 3.08
CA LEU A 170 -14.44 1.00 1.71
C LEU A 170 -14.05 2.11 0.73
N ILE A 171 -14.09 3.38 1.12
CA ILE A 171 -13.81 4.52 0.23
C ILE A 171 -12.34 4.53 -0.24
N PRO A 172 -11.32 4.61 0.65
CA PRO A 172 -9.93 4.56 0.21
C PRO A 172 -9.58 3.21 -0.40
N GLY A 173 -10.13 2.10 0.12
CA GLY A 173 -9.91 0.76 -0.43
C GLY A 173 -10.37 0.64 -1.88
N GLY A 174 -11.59 1.10 -2.16
CA GLY A 174 -12.16 1.11 -3.50
C GLY A 174 -11.53 2.14 -4.44
N ALA A 175 -11.10 3.29 -3.92
CA ALA A 175 -10.33 4.25 -4.70
C ALA A 175 -8.99 3.66 -5.17
N LEU A 176 -8.24 3.04 -4.27
CA LEU A 176 -6.98 2.37 -4.62
C LEU A 176 -7.20 1.16 -5.53
N ALA A 177 -8.25 0.38 -5.32
CA ALA A 177 -8.63 -0.70 -6.22
C ALA A 177 -8.99 -0.19 -7.62
N SER A 178 -9.63 0.99 -7.72
CA SER A 178 -9.94 1.61 -9.01
C SER A 178 -8.67 2.08 -9.75
N VAL A 179 -7.70 2.63 -9.02
CA VAL A 179 -6.40 3.02 -9.59
C VAL A 179 -5.60 1.79 -10.00
N ALA A 180 -5.61 0.73 -9.20
CA ALA A 180 -5.00 -0.55 -9.55
C ALA A 180 -5.62 -1.10 -10.85
N ALA A 181 -6.95 -1.10 -10.94
CA ALA A 181 -7.66 -1.52 -12.15
C ALA A 181 -7.31 -0.65 -13.37
N LEU A 182 -7.25 0.68 -13.20
CA LEU A 182 -6.83 1.60 -14.27
C LEU A 182 -5.45 1.22 -14.81
N ILE A 183 -4.46 1.12 -13.91
CA ILE A 183 -3.07 0.85 -14.27
C ILE A 183 -2.95 -0.52 -14.94
N SER A 184 -3.54 -1.57 -14.37
CA SER A 184 -3.44 -2.93 -14.91
C SER A 184 -4.19 -3.13 -16.22
N LEU A 185 -5.25 -2.38 -16.48
CA LEU A 185 -6.07 -2.52 -17.70
C LEU A 185 -5.64 -1.58 -18.83
N THR A 186 -4.91 -0.50 -18.54
CA THR A 186 -4.43 0.45 -19.55
C THR A 186 -3.64 -0.21 -20.69
N PRO A 187 -2.77 -1.22 -20.45
CA PRO A 187 -2.08 -1.92 -21.55
C PRO A 187 -3.00 -2.75 -22.45
N ILE A 188 -4.20 -3.12 -21.97
CA ILE A 188 -5.11 -4.07 -22.62
C ILE A 188 -6.27 -3.32 -23.30
N LEU A 189 -6.82 -2.32 -22.61
CA LEU A 189 -7.95 -1.54 -23.06
C LEU A 189 -7.49 -0.33 -23.88
N ARG A 190 -8.15 -0.07 -25.01
CA ARG A 190 -7.83 1.07 -25.88
C ARG A 190 -8.59 2.33 -25.47
N GLY A 191 -7.96 3.49 -25.63
CA GLY A 191 -8.58 4.79 -25.44
C GLY A 191 -9.04 5.00 -23.99
N GLU A 192 -10.22 5.58 -23.81
CA GLU A 192 -10.71 5.99 -22.49
C GLU A 192 -11.43 4.85 -21.72
N ALA A 193 -11.44 3.62 -22.24
CA ALA A 193 -12.14 2.50 -21.61
C ALA A 193 -11.60 2.17 -20.21
N ALA A 194 -10.28 2.26 -20.00
CA ALA A 194 -9.67 2.01 -18.69
C ALA A 194 -10.12 3.04 -17.64
N VAL A 195 -10.28 4.31 -18.04
CA VAL A 195 -10.85 5.37 -17.19
C VAL A 195 -12.30 5.07 -16.84
N GLY A 196 -13.08 4.61 -17.81
CA GLY A 196 -14.45 4.17 -17.58
C GLY A 196 -14.55 3.03 -16.57
N VAL A 197 -13.69 2.01 -16.69
CA VAL A 197 -13.63 0.91 -15.72
C VAL A 197 -13.26 1.40 -14.31
N MET A 198 -12.26 2.28 -14.19
CA MET A 198 -11.93 2.90 -12.90
C MET A 198 -13.13 3.59 -12.25
N MET A 199 -13.88 4.38 -13.03
CA MET A 199 -15.09 5.05 -12.54
C MET A 199 -16.18 4.04 -12.12
N LEU A 200 -16.33 2.93 -12.83
CA LEU A 200 -17.27 1.86 -12.45
C LEU A 200 -16.85 1.17 -11.14
N VAL A 201 -15.55 0.93 -10.92
CA VAL A 201 -15.06 0.39 -9.64
C VAL A 201 -15.34 1.36 -8.49
N LEU A 202 -15.15 2.66 -8.69
CA LEU A 202 -15.54 3.68 -7.72
C LEU A 202 -17.07 3.74 -7.51
N ALA A 203 -17.87 3.59 -8.55
CA ALA A 203 -19.32 3.54 -8.45
C ALA A 203 -19.78 2.36 -7.57
N VAL A 204 -19.21 1.17 -7.80
CA VAL A 204 -19.42 -0.01 -6.95
C VAL A 204 -18.99 0.28 -5.52
N THR A 205 -17.87 0.96 -5.31
CA THR A 205 -17.38 1.33 -3.97
C THR A 205 -18.41 2.16 -3.20
N PHE A 206 -18.94 3.22 -3.79
CA PHE A 206 -19.97 4.04 -3.14
C PHE A 206 -21.31 3.30 -2.98
N ALA A 207 -21.66 2.42 -3.92
CA ALA A 207 -22.83 1.56 -3.76
C ALA A 207 -22.66 0.61 -2.56
N LEU A 208 -21.48 0.01 -2.38
CA LEU A 208 -21.16 -0.82 -1.23
C LEU A 208 -21.20 -0.01 0.07
N VAL A 209 -20.70 1.22 0.09
CA VAL A 209 -20.83 2.12 1.26
C VAL A 209 -22.30 2.35 1.59
N ALA A 210 -23.15 2.61 0.59
CA ALA A 210 -24.57 2.85 0.80
C ALA A 210 -25.32 1.62 1.34
N LEU A 211 -24.90 0.42 0.93
CA LEU A 211 -25.57 -0.85 1.23
C LEU A 211 -25.05 -1.55 2.49
N LEU A 212 -23.75 -1.45 2.77
CA LEU A 212 -23.06 -2.22 3.81
C LEU A 212 -22.74 -1.40 5.07
N ALA A 213 -22.90 -0.08 5.05
CA ALA A 213 -22.76 0.71 6.27
C ALA A 213 -23.82 0.27 7.32
N PRO A 214 -23.49 0.30 8.63
CA PRO A 214 -24.39 -0.10 9.69
C PRO A 214 -25.77 0.57 9.57
N ARG A 215 -26.84 -0.23 9.76
CA ARG A 215 -28.23 0.20 9.54
C ARG A 215 -28.70 1.32 10.47
N GLU A 216 -28.01 1.54 11.57
CA GLU A 216 -28.27 2.62 12.51
C GLU A 216 -27.97 3.99 11.89
N GLU A 217 -27.06 4.06 10.91
CA GLU A 217 -26.71 5.27 10.17
C GLU A 217 -26.67 5.00 8.65
N PRO A 218 -27.82 4.76 7.99
CA PRO A 218 -27.86 4.41 6.59
C PRO A 218 -27.25 5.54 5.73
N ARG A 219 -26.21 5.23 4.97
CA ARG A 219 -25.45 6.21 4.19
C ARG A 219 -26.04 6.42 2.80
N ARG A 220 -27.32 6.80 2.74
CA ARG A 220 -28.04 7.03 1.46
C ARG A 220 -27.38 8.10 0.57
N TRP A 221 -26.63 9.02 1.17
CA TRP A 221 -25.87 10.02 0.43
C TRP A 221 -24.91 9.40 -0.59
N ALA A 222 -24.39 8.19 -0.33
CA ALA A 222 -23.43 7.52 -1.21
C ALA A 222 -24.06 7.00 -2.52
N PHE A 223 -25.39 6.89 -2.61
CA PHE A 223 -26.05 6.57 -3.89
C PHE A 223 -25.87 7.67 -4.94
N ILE A 224 -25.75 8.93 -4.53
CA ILE A 224 -25.56 10.06 -5.45
C ILE A 224 -24.22 9.95 -6.20
N PRO A 225 -23.05 9.89 -5.52
CA PRO A 225 -21.78 9.70 -6.22
C PRO A 225 -21.73 8.35 -6.94
N ALA A 226 -22.31 7.27 -6.39
CA ALA A 226 -22.38 5.98 -7.08
C ALA A 226 -23.09 6.08 -8.43
N ALA A 227 -24.26 6.73 -8.49
CA ALA A 227 -25.01 6.90 -9.73
C ALA A 227 -24.27 7.78 -10.74
N ILE A 228 -23.69 8.89 -10.31
CA ILE A 228 -22.91 9.78 -11.19
C ILE A 228 -21.71 9.03 -11.78
N LEU A 229 -20.92 8.35 -10.94
CA LEU A 229 -19.76 7.59 -11.37
C LEU A 229 -20.15 6.40 -12.26
N ALA A 230 -21.28 5.76 -12.01
CA ALA A 230 -21.78 4.68 -12.86
C ALA A 230 -22.13 5.20 -14.26
N VAL A 231 -22.87 6.30 -14.35
CA VAL A 231 -23.22 6.93 -15.63
C VAL A 231 -21.95 7.35 -16.37
N MET A 232 -21.04 8.06 -15.70
CA MET A 232 -19.78 8.50 -16.31
C MET A 232 -18.93 7.31 -16.76
N GLY A 233 -18.80 6.28 -15.93
CA GLY A 233 -18.05 5.06 -16.26
C GLY A 233 -18.60 4.37 -17.51
N VAL A 234 -19.92 4.22 -17.62
CA VAL A 234 -20.57 3.69 -18.83
C VAL A 234 -20.32 4.59 -20.04
N LEU A 235 -20.41 5.92 -19.88
CA LEU A 235 -20.15 6.87 -20.95
C LEU A 235 -18.70 6.79 -21.46
N PHE A 236 -17.70 6.68 -20.59
CA PHE A 236 -16.28 6.54 -20.97
C PHE A 236 -15.99 5.20 -21.65
N VAL A 237 -16.59 4.10 -21.17
CA VAL A 237 -16.49 2.79 -21.85
C VAL A 237 -17.15 2.85 -23.22
N ALA A 238 -18.33 3.48 -23.33
CA ALA A 238 -19.00 3.68 -24.61
C ALA A 238 -18.18 4.59 -25.53
N ALA A 239 -17.57 5.67 -25.01
CA ALA A 239 -16.69 6.63 -25.70
C ALA A 239 -15.51 5.94 -26.39
N ALA A 240 -14.97 4.89 -25.77
CA ALA A 240 -13.90 4.10 -26.36
C ALA A 240 -14.35 3.30 -27.61
N THR A 241 -15.65 3.17 -27.85
CA THR A 241 -16.20 2.61 -29.08
C THR A 241 -16.53 3.71 -30.09
N ARG A 242 -16.41 3.42 -31.40
CA ARG A 242 -16.75 4.39 -32.46
C ARG A 242 -18.21 4.89 -32.41
N ILE A 243 -19.08 4.20 -31.67
CA ILE A 243 -20.52 4.48 -31.58
C ILE A 243 -20.78 5.74 -30.73
N ALA A 244 -20.01 5.98 -29.69
CA ALA A 244 -20.19 7.12 -28.81
C ALA A 244 -19.74 8.46 -29.43
N ALA A 245 -18.88 8.41 -30.46
CA ALA A 245 -18.57 9.57 -31.29
C ALA A 245 -19.83 10.18 -31.94
N TYR A 246 -20.91 9.40 -32.07
CA TYR A 246 -22.17 9.85 -32.64
C TYR A 246 -23.29 9.98 -31.60
N LEU A 247 -23.41 9.05 -30.66
CA LEU A 247 -24.49 9.06 -29.65
C LEU A 247 -24.38 10.23 -28.66
N LEU A 248 -23.19 10.55 -28.16
CA LEU A 248 -23.02 11.61 -27.16
C LEU A 248 -23.32 13.01 -27.74
N PRO A 249 -22.78 13.39 -28.92
CA PRO A 249 -23.18 14.64 -29.57
C PRO A 249 -24.68 14.69 -29.87
N ALA A 250 -25.27 13.59 -30.33
CA ALA A 250 -26.71 13.53 -30.60
C ALA A 250 -27.55 13.76 -29.32
N ALA A 251 -27.19 13.12 -28.21
CA ALA A 251 -27.87 13.30 -26.93
C ALA A 251 -27.73 14.73 -26.38
N LEU A 252 -26.54 15.34 -26.50
CA LEU A 252 -26.31 16.74 -26.12
C LEU A 252 -27.10 17.72 -26.99
N ILE A 253 -27.17 17.48 -28.31
CA ILE A 253 -27.97 18.28 -29.25
C ILE A 253 -29.45 18.20 -28.89
N LEU A 254 -29.96 16.98 -28.65
CA LEU A 254 -31.37 16.77 -28.30
C LEU A 254 -31.71 17.37 -26.93
N GLY A 255 -30.86 17.17 -25.92
CA GLY A 255 -31.03 17.75 -24.59
C GLY A 255 -30.97 19.27 -24.59
N GLY A 256 -29.99 19.86 -25.29
CA GLY A 256 -29.89 21.30 -25.49
C GLY A 256 -31.11 21.86 -26.23
N GLY A 257 -31.55 21.21 -27.30
CA GLY A 257 -32.76 21.56 -28.03
C GLY A 257 -34.02 21.52 -27.16
N TYR A 258 -34.16 20.51 -26.29
CA TYR A 258 -35.26 20.41 -25.34
C TYR A 258 -35.27 21.55 -24.33
N PHE A 259 -34.11 21.92 -23.76
CA PHE A 259 -34.02 23.04 -22.82
C PHE A 259 -34.34 24.38 -23.49
N ILE A 260 -33.88 24.60 -24.72
CA ILE A 260 -34.22 25.79 -25.50
C ILE A 260 -35.73 25.83 -25.78
N TYR A 261 -36.31 24.73 -26.24
CA TYR A 261 -37.75 24.62 -26.48
C TYR A 261 -38.57 24.92 -25.22
N ARG A 262 -38.19 24.33 -24.08
CA ARG A 262 -38.86 24.56 -22.80
C ARG A 262 -38.74 26.02 -22.34
N SER A 263 -37.59 26.66 -22.55
CA SER A 263 -37.35 28.07 -22.24
C SER A 263 -38.23 29.00 -23.09
N LEU A 264 -38.36 28.72 -24.39
CA LEU A 264 -39.22 29.50 -25.29
C LEU A 264 -40.70 29.34 -24.94
N ARG A 265 -41.13 28.12 -24.57
CA ARG A 265 -42.51 27.84 -24.18
C ARG A 265 -42.90 28.43 -22.82
N ALA A 266 -41.94 28.70 -21.95
CA ALA A 266 -42.16 29.38 -20.67
C ALA A 266 -42.24 30.92 -20.81
N ARG A 267 -41.85 31.47 -21.97
CA ARG A 267 -41.86 32.91 -22.28
C ARG A 267 -43.03 33.34 -23.19
N ALA A 268 -43.76 32.38 -23.76
CA ALA A 268 -44.98 32.58 -24.55
C ALA A 268 -46.21 32.36 -23.67
#